data_AF-A0AAD7HM34-F1
#
_entry.id   AF-A0AAD7HM34-F1
#
_cell.length_a   1.000
_cell.length_b   1.000
_cell.length_c   1.000
_cell.angle_alpha   90.00
_cell.angle_beta   90.00
_cell.angle_gamma   90.00
#
_symmetry.space_group_name_H-M   'P 1'
#
loop_
_entity.id
_entity.type
_entity.pdbx_description
1 polymer ?
#
loop_
_entity_poly.entity_id
_entity_poly.type
_entity_poly.pdbx_seq_one_letter_code
_entity_poly.pdbx_strand_id
1 'polypeptide(L)'
;MTRPREQEALLSVTNAFEDTIFVNQSTGATANATQYALNLFPNFGPAQADKVSSLYGGLGTQLFQETAIMGESIFICPTYYVLNAFAGRSFKGEFAIPPAVHGQDVPNYFPSILIDFPELASEFAPFEFNNTAFIDAFAQSFTSFAISLDPNIKIDRTITPKWNKW
;
A
#
# COMPACT_ATOMS: atom_id res chain seq x y z
N MET A 1 19.50 -14.63 -25.75
CA MET A 1 19.75 -13.18 -25.83
C MET A 1 19.04 -12.54 -24.64
N THR A 2 19.76 -12.32 -23.54
CA THR A 2 19.22 -11.71 -22.30
C THR A 2 19.21 -10.20 -22.47
N ARG A 3 18.04 -9.54 -22.34
CA ARG A 3 17.97 -8.07 -22.35
C ARG A 3 18.86 -7.50 -21.23
N PRO A 4 19.52 -6.35 -21.44
CA PRO A 4 20.24 -5.66 -20.38
C PRO A 4 19.25 -5.24 -19.29
N ARG A 5 19.58 -5.51 -18.02
CA ARG A 5 18.79 -5.17 -16.82
C ARG A 5 18.69 -3.65 -16.52
N GLU A 6 19.08 -2.80 -17.47
CA GLU A 6 19.17 -1.34 -17.28
C GLU A 6 17.88 -0.58 -17.59
N GLN A 7 16.84 -1.25 -18.10
CA GLN A 7 15.54 -0.65 -18.44
C GLN A 7 14.41 -1.00 -17.46
N GLU A 8 14.77 -1.47 -16.26
CA GLU A 8 13.82 -1.96 -15.28
C GLU A 8 14.03 -1.23 -13.96
N ALA A 9 12.97 -0.72 -13.37
CA ALA A 9 12.94 -0.12 -12.05
C ALA A 9 11.59 -0.40 -11.41
N LEU A 10 11.48 -0.25 -10.10
CA LEU A 10 10.23 -0.41 -9.38
C LEU A 10 9.93 0.82 -8.55
N LEU A 11 8.70 1.31 -8.66
CA LEU A 11 8.12 2.27 -7.74
C LEU A 11 6.89 1.59 -7.15
N SER A 12 6.90 1.34 -5.84
CA SER A 12 5.80 0.66 -5.14
C SER A 12 5.31 1.51 -3.99
N VAL A 13 3.99 1.64 -3.87
CA VAL A 13 3.31 2.31 -2.77
C VAL A 13 2.35 1.33 -2.13
N THR A 14 2.30 1.38 -0.80
CA THR A 14 1.31 0.70 0.03
C THR A 14 0.56 1.75 0.83
N ASN A 15 -0.68 1.48 1.21
CA ASN A 15 -1.44 2.37 2.08
C ASN A 15 -1.21 1.96 3.53
N ALA A 16 -1.27 2.91 4.47
CA ALA A 16 -0.95 2.64 5.87
C ALA A 16 -1.88 1.59 6.51
N PHE A 17 -3.12 1.46 6.01
CA PHE A 17 -4.13 0.54 6.51
C PHE A 17 -4.78 -0.28 5.39
N GLU A 18 -3.96 -0.92 4.55
CA GLU A 18 -4.39 -1.76 3.41
C GLU A 18 -5.64 -2.58 3.73
N ASP A 19 -5.62 -3.32 4.83
CA ASP A 19 -6.62 -4.36 5.04
C ASP A 19 -7.88 -4.01 5.83
N THR A 20 -8.05 -2.74 6.18
CA THR A 20 -9.23 -2.30 6.94
C THR A 20 -10.53 -2.68 6.25
N ILE A 21 -10.58 -2.59 4.91
CA ILE A 21 -11.79 -2.89 4.12
C ILE A 21 -12.00 -4.38 3.87
N PHE A 22 -10.97 -5.22 4.08
CA PHE A 22 -11.04 -6.67 3.88
C PHE A 22 -11.33 -7.43 5.18
N VAL A 23 -11.26 -6.75 6.33
CA VAL A 23 -11.68 -7.26 7.63
C VAL A 23 -13.03 -6.65 8.02
N ASN A 24 -13.96 -7.45 8.52
CA ASN A 24 -15.28 -6.95 8.92
C ASN A 24 -15.19 -6.09 10.19
N GLN A 25 -15.12 -4.77 10.00
CA GLN A 25 -15.01 -3.80 11.09
C GLN A 25 -16.28 -3.69 11.95
N SER A 26 -17.44 -4.19 11.48
CA SER A 26 -18.75 -3.97 12.11
C SER A 26 -19.12 -5.00 13.18
N THR A 27 -18.56 -6.21 13.11
CA THR A 27 -18.85 -7.30 14.05
C THR A 27 -17.86 -7.37 15.23
N GLY A 28 -16.84 -6.52 15.24
CA GLY A 28 -15.68 -6.69 16.12
C GLY A 28 -14.80 -7.85 15.66
N ALA A 29 -13.79 -8.18 16.47
CA ALA A 29 -12.88 -9.28 16.16
C ALA A 29 -13.62 -10.61 16.08
N THR A 30 -13.33 -11.38 15.03
CA THR A 30 -13.96 -12.69 14.79
C THR A 30 -13.17 -13.84 15.43
N ALA A 31 -11.90 -13.57 15.75
CA ALA A 31 -10.91 -14.52 16.21
C ALA A 31 -9.80 -13.81 17.00
N ASN A 32 -9.01 -14.57 17.76
CA ASN A 32 -7.69 -14.10 18.20
C ASN A 32 -6.67 -14.23 17.03
N ALA A 33 -5.50 -13.60 17.17
CA ALA A 33 -4.44 -13.62 16.15
C ALA A 33 -4.12 -15.02 15.60
N THR A 34 -4.05 -16.04 16.48
CA THR A 34 -3.78 -17.42 16.10
C THR A 34 -4.88 -17.99 15.19
N GLN A 35 -6.14 -17.89 15.63
CA GLN A 35 -7.27 -18.45 14.89
C GLN A 35 -7.51 -17.70 13.57
N TYR A 36 -7.30 -16.38 13.57
CA TYR A 36 -7.41 -15.58 12.34
C TYR A 36 -6.38 -16.02 11.30
N ALA A 37 -5.11 -16.22 11.69
CA ALA A 37 -4.09 -16.70 10.76
C ALA A 37 -4.34 -18.13 10.26
N LEU A 38 -4.89 -19.03 11.07
CA LEU A 38 -5.30 -20.36 10.60
C LEU A 38 -6.45 -20.30 9.60
N ASN A 39 -7.37 -19.35 9.75
CA ASN A 39 -8.45 -19.13 8.79
C ASN A 39 -7.91 -18.56 7.47
N LEU A 40 -6.98 -17.59 7.54
CA LEU A 40 -6.38 -16.95 6.37
C LEU A 40 -5.42 -17.88 5.62
N PHE A 41 -4.65 -18.70 6.35
CA PHE A 41 -3.66 -19.62 5.83
C PHE A 41 -3.96 -21.06 6.27
N PRO A 42 -4.89 -21.77 5.60
CA PRO A 42 -5.41 -23.07 6.05
C PRO A 42 -4.37 -24.20 6.11
N ASN A 43 -3.19 -24.00 5.50
CA ASN A 43 -2.09 -24.95 5.53
C ASN A 43 -1.08 -24.70 6.67
N PHE A 44 -1.29 -23.67 7.50
CA PHE A 44 -0.44 -23.43 8.67
C PHE A 44 -0.63 -24.53 9.72
N GLY A 45 0.48 -25.02 10.25
CA GLY A 45 0.49 -25.90 11.41
C GLY A 45 0.56 -25.12 12.72
N PRO A 46 0.53 -25.83 13.86
CA PRO A 46 0.59 -25.21 15.20
C PRO A 46 1.78 -24.27 15.38
N ALA A 47 2.97 -24.65 14.87
CA ALA A 47 4.17 -23.82 15.01
C ALA A 47 4.08 -22.47 14.28
N GLN A 48 3.46 -22.43 13.08
CA GLN A 48 3.23 -21.16 12.38
C GLN A 48 2.19 -20.31 13.11
N ALA A 49 1.13 -20.93 13.61
CA ALA A 49 0.07 -20.24 14.35
C ALA A 49 0.59 -19.62 15.65
N ASP A 50 1.44 -20.33 16.40
CA ASP A 50 2.14 -19.81 17.58
C ASP A 50 3.06 -18.64 17.21
N LYS A 51 3.73 -18.72 16.06
CA LYS A 51 4.57 -17.64 15.58
C LYS A 51 3.76 -16.38 15.26
N VAL A 52 2.62 -16.50 14.60
CA VAL A 52 1.70 -15.35 14.38
C VAL A 52 1.27 -14.78 15.72
N SER A 53 0.86 -15.63 16.67
CA SER A 53 0.47 -15.20 18.01
C SER A 53 1.58 -14.39 18.69
N SER A 54 2.83 -14.81 18.55
CA SER A 54 3.98 -14.08 19.12
C SER A 54 4.27 -12.74 18.46
N LEU A 55 3.93 -12.58 17.17
CA LEU A 55 4.20 -11.37 16.40
C LEU A 55 3.09 -10.32 16.59
N TYR A 56 1.84 -10.76 16.58
CA TYR A 56 0.68 -9.86 16.58
C TYR A 56 -0.09 -9.87 17.91
N GLY A 57 0.08 -10.90 18.74
CA GLY A 57 -0.60 -11.03 20.01
C GLY A 57 -0.24 -9.88 20.96
N GLY A 58 -1.26 -9.20 21.47
CA GLY A 58 -1.10 -8.07 22.39
C GLY A 58 -0.92 -6.72 21.69
N LEU A 59 -0.86 -6.67 20.35
CA LEU A 59 -0.96 -5.42 19.62
C LEU A 59 -2.42 -4.93 19.63
N GLY A 60 -2.69 -3.80 20.29
CA GLY A 60 -4.00 -3.14 20.26
C GLY A 60 -5.18 -4.06 20.60
N THR A 61 -6.31 -3.82 19.93
CA THR A 61 -7.51 -4.67 20.02
C THR A 61 -7.35 -5.92 19.16
N GLN A 62 -8.14 -6.98 19.41
CA GLN A 62 -8.13 -8.16 18.54
C GLN A 62 -8.46 -7.81 17.08
N LEU A 63 -9.37 -6.85 16.84
CA LEU A 63 -9.70 -6.39 15.49
C LEU A 63 -8.52 -5.72 14.80
N PHE A 64 -7.71 -4.96 15.55
CA PHE A 64 -6.45 -4.41 15.04
C PHE A 64 -5.47 -5.53 14.69
N GLN A 65 -5.39 -6.61 15.48
CA GLN A 65 -4.52 -7.75 15.18
C GLN A 65 -4.94 -8.45 13.89
N GLU A 66 -6.24 -8.71 13.71
CA GLU A 66 -6.77 -9.29 12.47
C GLU A 66 -6.43 -8.40 11.26
N THR A 67 -6.67 -7.09 11.38
CA THR A 67 -6.36 -6.11 10.33
C THR A 67 -4.86 -6.03 10.02
N ALA A 68 -4.00 -6.09 11.04
CA ALA A 68 -2.55 -6.08 10.87
C ALA A 68 -2.03 -7.37 10.23
N ILE A 69 -2.53 -8.54 10.64
CA ILE A 69 -2.16 -9.83 10.04
C ILE A 69 -2.52 -9.84 8.56
N MET A 70 -3.74 -9.44 8.22
CA MET A 70 -4.22 -9.33 6.84
C MET A 70 -3.31 -8.35 6.06
N GLY A 71 -3.17 -7.12 6.58
CA GLY A 71 -2.41 -6.00 6.01
C GLY A 71 -0.99 -6.35 5.63
N GLU A 72 -0.27 -6.85 6.63
CA GLU A 72 1.14 -7.13 6.50
C GLU A 72 1.38 -8.38 5.65
N SER A 73 0.61 -9.45 5.85
CA SER A 73 0.89 -10.72 5.18
C SER A 73 0.54 -10.72 3.69
N ILE A 74 -0.44 -9.91 3.25
CA ILE A 74 -0.93 -9.95 1.86
C ILE A 74 -0.47 -8.76 1.01
N PHE A 75 -0.27 -7.57 1.59
CA PHE A 75 0.12 -6.38 0.80
C PHE A 75 1.47 -5.80 1.22
N ILE A 76 1.64 -5.44 2.50
CA ILE A 76 2.80 -4.65 2.92
C ILE A 76 4.09 -5.49 2.90
N CYS A 77 4.12 -6.68 3.53
CA CYS A 77 5.32 -7.50 3.55
C CYS A 77 5.71 -8.04 2.16
N PRO A 78 4.77 -8.54 1.34
CA PRO A 78 5.05 -8.93 -0.05
C PRO A 78 5.74 -7.83 -0.86
N THR A 79 5.37 -6.56 -0.66
CA THR A 79 6.00 -5.42 -1.33
C THR A 79 7.51 -5.37 -1.10
N TYR A 80 8.02 -5.69 0.10
CA TYR A 80 9.47 -5.71 0.35
C TYR A 80 10.21 -6.80 -0.44
N TYR A 81 9.58 -7.94 -0.71
CA TYR A 81 10.18 -8.96 -1.58
C TYR A 81 10.30 -8.47 -3.02
N VAL A 82 9.29 -7.76 -3.53
CA VAL A 82 9.33 -7.18 -4.88
C VAL A 82 10.36 -6.06 -4.94
N LEU A 83 10.45 -5.19 -3.93
CA LEU A 83 11.49 -4.16 -3.84
C LEU A 83 12.90 -4.77 -3.89
N ASN A 84 13.16 -5.84 -3.13
CA ASN A 84 14.46 -6.51 -3.13
C ASN A 84 14.83 -7.13 -4.48
N ALA A 85 13.85 -7.55 -5.30
CA ALA A 85 14.11 -8.04 -6.65
C ALA A 85 14.67 -6.95 -7.59
N PHE A 86 14.47 -5.67 -7.25
CA PHE A 86 14.94 -4.49 -7.97
C PHE A 86 16.00 -3.71 -7.18
N ALA A 87 16.74 -4.36 -6.27
CA ALA A 87 17.73 -3.71 -5.38
C ALA A 87 18.59 -2.64 -6.09
N GLY A 88 18.62 -1.43 -5.51
CA GLY A 88 19.34 -0.28 -6.07
C GLY A 88 18.65 0.42 -7.26
N ARG A 89 17.47 -0.07 -7.66
CA ARG A 89 16.59 0.46 -8.72
C ARG A 89 15.11 0.45 -8.29
N SER A 90 14.86 0.34 -6.99
CA SER A 90 13.53 0.35 -6.39
C SER A 90 13.31 1.61 -5.56
N PHE A 91 12.07 2.05 -5.48
CA PHE A 91 11.61 3.15 -4.64
C PHE A 91 10.35 2.71 -3.90
N LYS A 92 10.27 3.01 -2.60
CA LYS A 92 9.09 2.72 -1.79
C LYS A 92 8.44 4.02 -1.33
N GLY A 93 7.12 4.08 -1.45
CA GLY A 93 6.30 5.05 -0.73
C GLY A 93 5.33 4.36 0.24
N GLU A 94 4.72 5.17 1.09
CA GLU A 94 3.57 4.81 1.90
C GLU A 94 2.55 5.94 1.81
N PHE A 95 1.32 5.63 1.42
CA PHE A 95 0.22 6.57 1.47
C PHE A 95 -0.41 6.52 2.86
N ALA A 96 -0.24 7.60 3.61
CA ALA A 96 -0.66 7.68 5.02
C ALA A 96 -1.67 8.81 5.29
N ILE A 97 -2.34 9.33 4.26
CA ILE A 97 -3.40 10.32 4.45
C ILE A 97 -4.66 9.57 4.93
N PRO A 98 -5.17 9.86 6.15
CA PRO A 98 -6.29 9.12 6.70
C PRO A 98 -7.54 9.14 5.79
N PRO A 99 -8.31 8.03 5.75
CA PRO A 99 -8.11 6.80 6.52
C PRO A 99 -7.06 5.83 5.95
N ALA A 100 -6.39 6.17 4.85
CA ALA A 100 -5.30 5.40 4.22
C ALA A 100 -5.62 3.91 4.03
N VAL A 101 -6.84 3.60 3.59
CA VAL A 101 -7.26 2.22 3.30
C VAL A 101 -6.89 1.81 1.88
N HIS A 102 -6.89 0.52 1.57
CA HIS A 102 -6.52 0.01 0.25
C HIS A 102 -7.28 0.70 -0.89
N GLY A 103 -6.54 1.14 -1.91
CA GLY A 103 -7.08 1.79 -3.12
C GLY A 103 -7.46 3.27 -2.95
N GLN A 104 -7.45 3.82 -1.73
CA GLN A 104 -7.82 5.23 -1.49
C GLN A 104 -6.85 6.23 -2.13
N ASP A 105 -5.63 5.80 -2.41
CA ASP A 105 -4.61 6.58 -3.09
C ASP A 105 -4.86 6.70 -4.60
N VAL A 106 -5.69 5.84 -5.21
CA VAL A 106 -5.97 5.78 -6.66
C VAL A 106 -6.31 7.14 -7.29
N PRO A 107 -7.21 7.97 -6.73
CA PRO A 107 -7.52 9.28 -7.31
C PRO A 107 -6.32 10.25 -7.34
N ASN A 108 -5.30 10.03 -6.52
CA ASN A 108 -4.09 10.87 -6.51
C ASN A 108 -3.13 10.50 -7.64
N TYR A 109 -3.20 9.29 -8.19
CA TYR A 109 -2.46 8.91 -9.41
C TYR A 109 -3.15 9.49 -10.65
N PHE A 110 -4.49 9.50 -10.65
CA PHE A 110 -5.32 9.88 -11.77
C PHE A 110 -6.32 10.97 -11.36
N PRO A 111 -5.91 12.25 -11.25
CA PRO A 111 -6.78 13.30 -10.74
C PRO A 111 -8.07 13.53 -11.56
N SER A 112 -8.11 13.10 -12.83
CA SER A 112 -9.31 13.16 -13.66
C SER A 112 -10.29 12.01 -13.44
N ILE A 113 -9.92 10.94 -12.71
CA ILE A 113 -10.72 9.71 -12.64
C ILE A 113 -12.13 9.95 -12.13
N LEU A 114 -12.32 10.86 -11.16
CA LEU A 114 -13.64 11.17 -10.61
C LEU A 114 -14.47 12.08 -11.53
N ILE A 115 -13.82 12.78 -12.46
CA ILE A 115 -14.49 13.56 -13.52
C ILE A 115 -14.91 12.62 -14.64
N ASP A 116 -14.02 11.70 -15.03
CA ASP A 116 -14.24 10.76 -16.14
C ASP A 116 -15.23 9.64 -15.77
N PHE A 117 -15.29 9.27 -14.48
CA PHE A 117 -16.15 8.23 -13.93
C PHE A 117 -16.92 8.73 -12.71
N PRO A 118 -17.95 9.57 -12.91
CA PRO A 118 -18.71 10.17 -11.81
C PRO A 118 -19.43 9.13 -10.93
N GLU A 119 -19.62 7.90 -11.41
CA GLU A 119 -20.18 6.81 -10.61
C GLU A 119 -19.28 6.40 -9.45
N LEU A 120 -17.95 6.63 -9.57
CA LEU A 120 -16.97 6.35 -8.52
C LEU A 120 -16.89 7.48 -7.48
N ALA A 121 -17.48 8.65 -7.76
CA ALA A 121 -17.38 9.80 -6.88
C ALA A 121 -17.95 9.52 -5.49
N SER A 122 -19.04 8.74 -5.37
CA SER A 122 -19.60 8.39 -4.06
C SER A 122 -18.67 7.49 -3.23
N GLU A 123 -17.82 6.70 -3.88
CA GLU A 123 -16.87 5.79 -3.22
C GLU A 123 -15.64 6.56 -2.69
N PHE A 124 -15.16 7.56 -3.44
CA PHE A 124 -13.95 8.30 -3.11
C PHE A 124 -14.19 9.65 -2.40
N ALA A 125 -15.33 10.30 -2.60
CA ALA A 125 -15.65 11.60 -2.00
C ALA A 125 -15.46 11.68 -0.47
N PRO A 126 -15.80 10.64 0.33
CA PRO A 126 -15.56 10.66 1.78
C PRO A 126 -14.07 10.74 2.16
N PHE A 127 -13.19 10.45 1.20
CA PHE A 127 -11.75 10.28 1.39
C PHE A 127 -10.91 11.27 0.58
N GLU A 128 -11.56 12.24 -0.07
CA GLU A 128 -10.89 13.27 -0.85
C GLU A 128 -10.00 14.13 0.04
N PHE A 129 -8.71 14.12 -0.26
CA PHE A 129 -7.77 15.06 0.30
C PHE A 129 -7.65 16.26 -0.64
N ASN A 130 -8.48 17.28 -0.40
CA ASN A 130 -8.51 18.49 -1.24
C ASN A 130 -7.25 19.36 -1.04
N ASN A 131 -6.15 18.93 -1.63
CA ASN A 131 -4.88 19.63 -1.62
C ASN A 131 -4.20 19.46 -2.99
N THR A 132 -4.43 20.44 -3.87
CA THR A 132 -3.90 20.43 -5.23
C THR A 132 -2.39 20.28 -5.28
N ALA A 133 -1.64 20.92 -4.37
CA ALA A 133 -0.18 20.80 -4.35
C ALA A 133 0.29 19.36 -4.04
N PHE A 134 -0.42 18.65 -3.15
CA PHE A 134 -0.16 17.23 -2.89
C PHE A 134 -0.55 16.36 -4.08
N ILE A 135 -1.76 16.54 -4.63
CA ILE A 135 -2.25 15.75 -5.77
C ILE A 135 -1.31 15.90 -6.97
N ASP A 136 -0.89 17.13 -7.29
CA ASP A 136 0.08 17.40 -8.35
C ASP A 136 1.42 16.73 -8.07
N ALA A 137 1.94 16.86 -6.85
CA ALA A 137 3.20 16.23 -6.46
C ALA A 137 3.14 14.70 -6.54
N PHE A 138 2.03 14.10 -6.11
CA PHE A 138 1.83 12.65 -6.12
C PHE A 138 1.74 12.14 -7.57
N ALA A 139 0.78 12.63 -8.36
CA ALA A 139 0.60 12.23 -9.76
C ALA A 139 1.87 12.41 -10.59
N GLN A 140 2.54 13.56 -10.48
CA GLN A 140 3.76 13.82 -11.24
C GLN A 140 4.94 12.92 -10.84
N SER A 141 4.99 12.41 -9.60
CA SER A 141 6.04 11.46 -9.21
C SER A 141 5.94 10.16 -10.00
N PHE A 142 4.71 9.68 -10.22
CA PHE A 142 4.46 8.48 -11.02
C PHE A 142 4.67 8.72 -12.51
N THR A 143 4.24 9.86 -13.04
CA THR A 143 4.53 10.22 -14.45
C THR A 143 6.03 10.37 -14.68
N SER A 144 6.76 11.01 -13.75
CA SER A 144 8.22 11.15 -13.80
C SER A 144 8.89 9.78 -13.80
N PHE A 145 8.46 8.87 -12.94
CA PHE A 145 8.95 7.49 -12.91
C PHE A 145 8.63 6.72 -14.20
N ALA A 146 7.43 6.86 -14.76
CA ALA A 146 7.05 6.18 -16.01
C ALA A 146 7.91 6.62 -17.21
N ILE A 147 8.31 7.89 -17.26
CA ILE A 147 9.12 8.44 -18.35
C ILE A 147 10.61 8.14 -18.17
N SER A 148 11.11 8.15 -16.93
CA SER A 148 12.55 8.18 -16.65
C SER A 148 13.09 7.03 -15.81
N LEU A 149 12.20 6.18 -15.28
CA LEU A 149 12.50 5.13 -14.30
C LEU A 149 13.04 5.66 -12.95
N ASP A 150 12.91 6.97 -12.67
CA ASP A 150 13.30 7.61 -11.41
C ASP A 150 12.29 8.72 -11.03
N PRO A 151 11.57 8.63 -9.89
CA PRO A 151 10.60 9.65 -9.51
C PRO A 151 11.24 11.01 -9.16
N ASN A 152 12.57 11.07 -9.03
CA ASN A 152 13.29 12.31 -8.75
C ASN A 152 13.63 13.12 -10.01
N ILE A 153 13.52 12.54 -11.20
CA ILE A 153 13.70 13.26 -12.48
C ILE A 153 12.37 13.94 -12.82
N LYS A 154 12.16 15.11 -12.22
CA LYS A 154 10.89 15.84 -12.29
C LYS A 154 10.60 16.38 -13.69
N ILE A 155 9.35 16.22 -14.14
CA ILE A 155 8.83 16.83 -15.36
C ILE A 155 8.52 18.32 -15.14
N ASP A 156 8.01 18.68 -13.96
CA ASP A 156 7.78 20.07 -13.54
C ASP A 156 8.09 20.24 -12.03
N ARG A 157 8.12 21.48 -11.56
CA ARG A 157 8.42 21.81 -10.16
C ARG A 157 7.20 21.53 -9.27
N THR A 158 7.33 20.51 -8.43
CA THR A 158 6.36 20.19 -7.37
C THR A 158 6.99 20.19 -5.97
N ILE A 159 6.13 20.08 -4.94
CA ILE A 159 6.55 19.89 -3.54
C ILE A 159 7.14 18.50 -3.25
N THR A 160 7.21 17.59 -4.23
CA THR A 160 7.72 16.22 -4.04
C THR A 160 9.14 16.25 -3.44
N PRO A 161 9.37 15.63 -2.27
CA PRO A 161 10.71 15.51 -1.71
C PRO A 161 11.54 14.51 -2.52
N LYS A 162 12.84 14.41 -2.23
CA LYS A 162 13.67 13.36 -2.84
C LYS A 162 13.23 11.98 -2.31
N TRP A 163 12.97 11.05 -3.22
CA TRP A 163 12.74 9.64 -2.91
C TRP A 163 14.06 8.89 -2.96
N ASN A 164 14.48 8.36 -1.83
CA ASN A 164 15.65 7.50 -1.78
C ASN A 164 15.31 6.14 -2.39
N LYS A 165 16.33 5.52 -2.98
CA LYS A 165 16.23 4.14 -3.43
C LYS A 165 16.12 3.22 -2.21
N TRP A 166 15.29 2.20 -2.33
CA TRP A 166 15.17 1.08 -1.40
C TRP A 166 16.36 0.13 -1.55
#